data_AF-A0A3M4T8U7-F1
#
_entry.id   AF-A0A3M4T8U7-F1
#
_cell.length_a   1.000
_cell.length_b   1.000
_cell.length_c   1.000
_cell.angle_alpha   90.00
_cell.angle_beta   90.00
_cell.angle_gamma   90.00
#
_symmetry.space_group_name_H-M   'P 1'
#
loop_
_entity.id
_entity.type
_entity.pdbx_description
1 polymer ?
#
loop_
_entity_poly.entity_id
_entity_poly.type
_entity_poly.pdbx_seq_one_letter_code
_entity_poly.pdbx_strand_id
1 'polypeptide(L)'
;MNCWSILGLDAPSDIRSIKRRYAVLLKQNRPDEDPAGFQRLRDAYEQALSWAAETQEEPVEQQGPLLAPTPEMPSPAQSSSASDLQRRRADLLLEGVTAKNLDQRLEHARATQCEQAFEVGMLEYC
;
A
#
# COMPACT_ATOMS: atom_id res chain seq x y z
N MET A 1 11.24 -19.15 -12.48
CA MET A 1 11.39 -20.07 -11.33
C MET A 1 10.03 -20.17 -10.67
N ASN A 2 9.46 -21.37 -10.57
CA ASN A 2 8.15 -21.55 -9.95
C ASN A 2 8.26 -21.50 -8.42
N CYS A 3 7.32 -20.82 -7.77
CA CYS A 3 7.19 -20.75 -6.32
C CYS A 3 7.20 -22.15 -5.66
N TRP A 4 6.59 -23.13 -6.33
CA TRP A 4 6.60 -24.54 -5.93
C TRP A 4 8.00 -25.17 -5.86
N SER A 5 8.88 -24.87 -6.83
CA SER A 5 10.26 -25.39 -6.83
C SER A 5 11.09 -24.82 -5.68
N ILE A 6 10.82 -23.57 -5.28
CA ILE A 6 11.51 -22.91 -4.15
C ILE A 6 11.06 -23.52 -2.81
N LEU A 7 9.77 -23.85 -2.69
CA LEU A 7 9.22 -24.55 -1.51
C LEU A 7 9.53 -26.07 -1.52
N GLY A 8 10.04 -26.59 -2.65
CA GLY A 8 10.25 -28.02 -2.89
C GLY A 8 8.95 -28.81 -2.79
N LEU A 9 7.90 -28.31 -3.44
CA LEU A 9 6.57 -28.91 -3.53
C LEU A 9 6.25 -29.30 -4.97
N ASP A 10 5.46 -30.36 -5.12
CA ASP A 10 4.82 -30.74 -6.39
C ASP A 10 3.48 -30.01 -6.51
N ALA A 11 3.22 -29.42 -7.68
CA ALA A 11 2.07 -28.55 -7.91
C ALA A 11 0.88 -29.32 -8.54
N PRO A 12 -0.38 -28.93 -8.27
CA PRO A 12 -0.83 -27.97 -7.26
C PRO A 12 -0.85 -28.59 -5.86
N SER A 13 -0.42 -27.82 -4.84
CA SER A 13 -0.39 -28.27 -3.45
C SER A 13 -1.28 -27.38 -2.57
N ASP A 14 -1.98 -27.98 -1.59
CA ASP A 14 -2.86 -27.25 -0.68
C ASP A 14 -2.11 -26.25 0.23
N ILE A 15 -2.84 -25.24 0.72
CA ILE A 15 -2.37 -24.24 1.70
C ILE A 15 -1.69 -24.90 2.91
N ARG A 16 -2.20 -26.06 3.37
CA ARG A 16 -1.60 -26.81 4.49
C ARG A 16 -0.21 -27.33 4.16
N SER A 17 0.00 -27.84 2.95
CA SER A 17 1.28 -28.35 2.46
C SER A 17 2.30 -27.22 2.32
N ILE A 18 1.87 -26.06 1.81
CA ILE A 18 2.67 -24.84 1.68
C ILE A 18 3.16 -24.38 3.06
N LYS A 19 2.26 -24.21 4.04
CA LYS A 19 2.61 -23.78 5.41
C LYS A 19 3.55 -24.76 6.12
N ARG A 20 3.33 -26.06 5.93
CA ARG A 20 4.16 -27.10 6.53
C ARG A 20 5.59 -27.06 5.97
N ARG A 21 5.75 -26.93 4.65
CA ARG A 21 7.08 -26.82 4.02
C ARG A 21 7.77 -25.52 4.41
N TYR A 22 7.05 -24.40 4.40
CA TYR A 22 7.60 -23.12 4.85
C TYR A 22 8.15 -23.20 6.27
N ALA A 23 7.43 -23.82 7.22
CA ALA A 23 7.92 -23.99 8.59
C ALA A 23 9.17 -24.88 8.70
N VAL A 24 9.34 -25.88 7.82
CA VAL A 24 10.55 -26.71 7.75
C VAL A 24 11.72 -25.91 7.18
N LEU A 25 11.49 -25.17 6.09
CA LEU A 25 12.48 -24.30 5.46
C LEU A 25 12.91 -23.15 6.38
N LEU A 26 11.99 -22.61 7.18
CA LEU A 26 12.26 -21.58 8.19
C LEU A 26 13.17 -22.07 9.32
N LYS A 27 13.05 -23.34 9.70
CA LYS A 27 13.96 -23.96 10.70
C LYS A 27 15.36 -24.19 10.16
N GLN A 28 15.49 -24.37 8.84
CA GLN A 28 16.78 -24.56 8.17
C GLN A 28 17.42 -23.23 7.77
N ASN A 29 16.63 -22.27 7.29
CA ASN A 29 17.06 -20.93 6.91
C ASN A 29 16.80 -19.99 8.08
N ARG A 30 17.78 -19.89 8.98
CA ARG A 30 17.77 -18.84 10.00
C ARG A 30 17.81 -17.49 9.29
N PRO A 31 16.89 -16.56 9.59
CA PRO A 31 16.89 -15.22 8.99
C PRO A 31 18.15 -14.40 9.33
N ASP A 32 18.97 -14.89 10.26
CA ASP A 32 20.24 -14.30 10.68
C ASP A 32 21.42 -14.67 9.76
N GLU A 33 21.35 -15.83 9.09
CA GLU A 33 22.44 -16.32 8.22
C GLU A 33 22.29 -15.84 6.77
N ASP A 34 21.08 -15.81 6.24
CA ASP A 34 20.84 -15.43 4.84
C ASP A 34 19.54 -14.64 4.67
N PRO A 35 19.57 -13.30 4.84
CA PRO A 35 18.39 -12.46 4.69
C PRO A 35 17.85 -12.45 3.24
N ALA A 36 18.72 -12.64 2.25
CA ALA A 36 18.33 -12.68 0.84
C ALA A 36 17.58 -13.97 0.47
N GLY A 37 18.04 -15.12 0.96
CA GLY A 37 17.40 -16.42 0.82
C GLY A 37 16.07 -16.49 1.55
N PHE A 38 15.99 -15.88 2.74
CA PHE A 38 14.73 -15.74 3.48
C PHE A 38 13.69 -14.90 2.72
N GLN A 39 14.10 -13.79 2.10
CA GLN A 39 13.22 -12.97 1.28
C GLN A 39 12.66 -13.76 0.08
N ARG A 40 13.51 -14.57 -0.57
CA ARG A 40 13.09 -15.44 -1.68
C ARG A 40 12.12 -16.54 -1.24
N LEU A 41 12.34 -17.12 -0.05
CA LEU A 41 11.45 -18.12 0.54
C LEU A 41 10.08 -17.51 0.86
N ARG A 42 10.07 -16.29 1.41
CA ARG A 42 8.84 -15.57 1.74
C ARG A 42 8.03 -15.24 0.49
N ASP A 43 8.68 -14.70 -0.54
CA ASP A 43 8.04 -14.38 -1.82
C ASP A 43 7.41 -15.63 -2.46
N ALA A 44 8.13 -16.75 -2.48
CA ALA A 44 7.61 -18.01 -2.99
C ALA A 44 6.41 -18.53 -2.17
N TYR A 45 6.43 -18.37 -0.84
CA TYR A 45 5.34 -18.74 0.04
C TYR A 45 4.08 -17.90 -0.24
N GLU A 46 4.22 -16.59 -0.37
CA GLU A 46 3.10 -15.68 -0.66
C GLU A 46 2.48 -15.99 -2.02
N GLN A 47 3.31 -16.19 -3.05
CA GLN A 47 2.84 -16.59 -4.37
C GLN A 47 2.10 -17.93 -4.33
N ALA A 48 2.65 -18.96 -3.67
CA ALA A 48 1.97 -20.26 -3.58
C ALA A 48 0.63 -20.17 -2.83
N LEU A 49 0.52 -19.29 -1.82
CA LEU A 49 -0.70 -19.09 -1.05
C LEU A 49 -1.80 -18.38 -1.86
N SER A 50 -1.43 -17.39 -2.69
CA SER A 50 -2.35 -16.77 -3.65
C SER A 50 -2.93 -17.81 -4.61
N TRP A 51 -2.08 -18.61 -5.24
CA TRP A 51 -2.51 -19.63 -6.20
C TRP A 51 -3.41 -20.69 -5.57
N ALA A 52 -3.11 -21.09 -4.34
CA ALA A 52 -3.92 -22.05 -3.60
C ALA A 52 -5.26 -21.45 -3.16
N ALA A 53 -5.31 -20.16 -2.79
CA ALA A 53 -6.57 -19.45 -2.51
C ALA A 53 -7.44 -19.36 -3.77
N GLU A 54 -6.87 -18.95 -4.91
CA GLU A 54 -7.56 -18.89 -6.21
C GLU A 54 -8.11 -20.25 -6.67
N THR A 55 -7.46 -21.36 -6.30
CA THR A 55 -7.92 -22.72 -6.64
C THR A 55 -9.02 -23.22 -5.69
N GLN A 56 -9.05 -22.76 -4.44
CA GLN A 56 -10.03 -23.22 -3.43
C GLN A 56 -11.26 -22.32 -3.33
N GLU A 57 -11.22 -21.12 -3.89
CA GLU A 57 -12.30 -20.13 -3.79
C GLU A 57 -12.90 -19.81 -5.17
N GLU A 58 -14.16 -20.24 -5.38
CA GLU A 58 -15.11 -19.45 -6.18
C GLU A 58 -15.13 -18.00 -5.67
N PRO A 59 -15.38 -17.00 -6.52
CA PRO A 59 -14.80 -15.66 -6.43
C PRO A 59 -15.28 -14.93 -5.19
N VAL A 60 -14.45 -14.89 -4.15
CA VAL A 60 -14.52 -13.84 -3.14
C VAL A 60 -13.34 -12.91 -3.34
N GLU A 61 -13.69 -11.77 -3.93
CA GLU A 61 -12.91 -10.56 -4.08
C GLU A 61 -12.23 -10.17 -2.75
N GLN A 62 -11.02 -10.66 -2.52
CA GLN A 62 -10.19 -10.29 -1.37
C GLN A 62 -8.77 -10.05 -1.82
N GLN A 63 -8.59 -8.79 -2.20
CA GLN A 63 -7.34 -8.14 -2.53
C GLN A 63 -6.28 -8.39 -1.45
N GLY A 64 -5.13 -8.92 -1.86
CA GLY A 64 -3.85 -8.76 -1.19
C GLY A 64 -2.79 -8.61 -2.28
N PRO A 65 -1.87 -7.63 -2.18
CA PRO A 65 -1.13 -7.37 -0.95
C PRO A 65 -1.50 -6.04 -0.30
N LEU A 66 -2.00 -6.13 0.94
CA LEU A 66 -1.75 -5.10 1.95
C LEU A 66 -0.23 -4.95 2.05
N LEU A 67 0.29 -3.87 1.46
CA LEU A 67 1.51 -3.25 1.95
C LEU A 67 1.37 -3.17 3.47
N ALA A 68 2.30 -3.79 4.18
CA ALA A 68 2.42 -3.64 5.61
C ALA A 68 2.50 -2.14 5.96
N PRO A 69 1.58 -1.58 6.77
CA PRO A 69 1.96 -0.48 7.62
C PRO A 69 2.76 -1.13 8.75
N THR A 70 4.08 -1.16 8.61
CA THR A 70 4.98 -1.36 9.75
C THR A 70 4.58 -0.41 10.88
N PRO A 71 4.61 -0.87 12.14
CA PRO A 71 4.12 -0.12 13.29
C PRO A 71 4.83 1.22 13.45
N GLU A 72 3.99 2.21 13.71
CA GLU A 72 4.28 3.57 14.12
C GLU A 72 5.33 3.63 15.24
N MET A 73 6.46 4.28 14.95
CA MET A 73 7.21 5.05 15.94
C MET A 73 7.29 6.50 15.42
N PRO A 74 7.12 7.52 16.28
CA PRO A 74 7.02 8.90 15.83
C PRO A 74 8.40 9.40 15.46
N SER A 75 8.66 9.56 14.16
CA SER A 75 9.76 10.37 13.67
C SER A 75 9.17 11.59 12.95
N PRO A 76 9.32 12.80 13.53
CA PRO A 76 8.84 14.02 12.93
C PRO A 76 9.85 14.45 11.87
N ALA A 77 9.53 14.20 10.60
CA ALA A 77 9.76 15.12 9.47
C ALA A 77 9.66 14.39 8.12
N GLN A 78 8.93 15.03 7.20
CA GLN A 78 9.10 14.96 5.73
C GLN A 78 8.41 13.81 4.97
N SER A 79 7.11 13.68 5.19
CA SER A 79 6.21 13.22 4.12
C SER A 79 5.14 14.27 3.92
N SER A 80 5.44 15.27 3.09
CA SER A 80 4.38 16.05 2.44
C SER A 80 3.65 15.07 1.52
N SER A 81 2.70 14.33 2.08
CA SER A 81 1.75 13.55 1.28
C SER A 81 1.14 14.51 0.26
N ALA A 82 0.80 14.02 -0.93
CA ALA A 82 0.22 14.85 -1.99
C ALA A 82 -0.90 15.75 -1.43
N SER A 83 -1.71 15.19 -0.52
CA SER A 83 -2.79 15.87 0.20
C SER A 83 -2.35 17.06 1.06
N ASP A 84 -1.17 16.99 1.71
CA ASP A 84 -0.61 18.09 2.53
C ASP A 84 -0.13 19.23 1.64
N LEU A 85 0.50 18.91 0.50
CA LEU A 85 0.91 19.88 -0.49
C LEU A 85 -0.31 20.57 -1.12
N GLN A 86 -1.37 19.81 -1.41
CA GLN A 86 -2.63 20.33 -1.92
C GLN A 86 -3.30 21.28 -0.92
N ARG A 87 -3.27 20.95 0.38
CA ARG A 87 -3.78 21.82 1.46
C ARG A 87 -3.02 23.13 1.57
N ARG A 88 -1.69 23.09 1.54
CA ARG A 88 -0.85 24.32 1.56
C ARG A 88 -1.09 25.21 0.35
N ARG A 89 -1.28 24.62 -0.83
CA ARG A 89 -1.60 25.37 -2.06
C ARG A 89 -2.99 26.00 -2.00
N ALA A 90 -3.97 25.28 -1.47
CA ALA A 90 -5.31 25.82 -1.23
C ALA A 90 -5.27 27.03 -0.29
N ASP A 91 -4.55 26.96 0.83
CA ASP A 91 -4.40 28.05 1.79
C ASP A 91 -3.91 29.36 1.14
N LEU A 92 -2.90 29.27 0.27
CA LEU A 92 -2.40 30.41 -0.53
C LEU A 92 -3.44 30.98 -1.51
N LEU A 93 -4.34 30.15 -2.03
CA LEU A 93 -5.42 30.59 -2.92
C LEU A 93 -6.58 31.23 -2.14
N LEU A 94 -6.81 30.81 -0.89
CA LEU A 94 -7.78 31.41 0.01
C LEU A 94 -7.32 32.79 0.53
N GLU A 95 -6.02 33.06 0.57
CA GLU A 95 -5.50 34.36 0.96
C GLU A 95 -5.97 35.46 -0.02
N GLY A 96 -6.91 36.29 0.45
CA GLY A 96 -7.55 37.33 -0.34
C GLY A 96 -8.70 36.85 -1.24
N VAL A 97 -9.30 35.68 -0.96
CA VAL A 97 -10.54 35.26 -1.64
C VAL A 97 -11.67 36.24 -1.35
N THR A 98 -12.37 36.67 -2.39
CA THR A 98 -13.53 37.57 -2.30
C THR A 98 -14.63 37.04 -3.21
N ALA A 99 -15.88 37.38 -2.93
CA ALA A 99 -17.03 36.91 -3.71
C ALA A 99 -16.91 37.22 -5.23
N LYS A 100 -16.17 38.27 -5.61
CA LYS A 100 -15.94 38.65 -7.02
C LYS A 100 -14.85 37.83 -7.72
N ASN A 101 -13.95 37.21 -6.99
CA ASN A 101 -12.81 36.44 -7.52
C ASN A 101 -12.91 34.94 -7.20
N LEU A 102 -14.01 34.51 -6.58
CA LEU A 102 -14.22 33.14 -6.14
C LEU A 102 -14.16 32.15 -7.30
N ASP A 103 -14.86 32.44 -8.39
CA ASP A 103 -14.91 31.59 -9.59
C ASP A 103 -13.52 31.41 -10.20
N GLN A 104 -12.78 32.51 -10.40
CA GLN A 104 -11.40 32.48 -10.89
C GLN A 104 -10.46 31.67 -9.98
N ARG A 105 -10.62 31.78 -8.65
CA ARG A 105 -9.79 31.02 -7.69
C ARG A 105 -10.13 29.53 -7.70
N LEU A 106 -11.40 29.17 -7.85
CA LEU A 106 -11.85 27.79 -7.98
C LEU A 106 -11.31 27.15 -9.27
N GLU A 107 -11.39 27.85 -10.40
CA GLU A 107 -10.80 27.39 -11.67
C GLU A 107 -9.28 27.17 -11.54
N HIS A 108 -8.58 28.07 -10.85
CA HIS A 108 -7.15 27.93 -10.58
C HIS A 108 -6.84 26.74 -9.65
N ALA A 109 -7.69 26.47 -8.65
CA ALA A 109 -7.58 25.30 -7.79
C ALA A 109 -7.76 23.99 -8.58
N ARG A 110 -8.70 23.97 -9.54
CA ARG A 110 -8.92 22.84 -10.46
C ARG A 110 -7.72 22.58 -11.36
N ALA A 111 -7.16 23.64 -11.97
CA ALA A 111 -5.97 23.55 -12.82
C ALA A 111 -4.75 22.98 -12.07
N THR A 112 -4.66 23.22 -10.77
CA THR A 112 -3.55 22.77 -9.91
C THR A 112 -3.86 21.48 -9.13
N GLN A 113 -5.01 20.85 -9.42
CA GLN A 113 -5.54 19.65 -8.73
C GLN A 113 -5.62 19.79 -7.20
N CYS A 114 -5.94 21.00 -6.72
CA CYS A 114 -6.12 21.32 -5.30
C CYS A 114 -7.58 21.71 -4.95
N GLU A 115 -8.53 21.47 -5.86
CA GLU A 115 -9.98 21.80 -5.70
C GLU A 115 -10.55 21.31 -4.37
N GLN A 116 -10.43 20.01 -4.08
CA GLN A 116 -10.93 19.41 -2.84
C GLN A 116 -10.40 20.11 -1.57
N ALA A 117 -9.12 20.50 -1.59
CA ALA A 117 -8.51 21.17 -0.44
C ALA A 117 -8.95 22.64 -0.31
N PHE A 118 -9.24 23.29 -1.44
CA PHE A 118 -9.77 24.65 -1.51
C PHE A 118 -11.21 24.71 -0.98
N GLU A 119 -12.06 23.77 -1.38
CA GLU A 119 -13.44 23.66 -0.88
C GLU A 119 -13.50 23.41 0.62
N VAL A 120 -12.66 22.49 1.12
CA VAL A 120 -12.53 22.23 2.56
C VAL A 120 -12.06 23.49 3.30
N GLY A 121 -11.05 24.19 2.78
CA GLY A 121 -10.59 25.45 3.37
C GLY A 121 -11.70 26.51 3.41
N MET A 122 -12.51 26.62 2.35
CA MET A 122 -13.60 27.60 2.31
C MET A 122 -14.69 27.31 3.33
N LEU A 123 -15.00 26.04 3.58
CA LEU A 123 -15.97 25.63 4.60
C LEU A 123 -15.49 25.98 6.02
N GLU A 124 -14.18 25.99 6.27
CA GLU A 124 -13.63 26.40 7.58
C GLU A 124 -13.54 27.93 7.75
N TYR A 125 -13.51 28.70 6.65
CA TYR A 125 -13.42 30.16 6.66
C TYR A 125 -14.79 30.88 6.63
N CYS A 126 -15.88 30.15 6.44
CA CYS A 126 -17.25 30.68 6.40
C CYS A 126 -17.91 30.63 7.79
#